data_AF-A0A7R9TCP7-F1
#
_entry.id   AF-A0A7R9TCP7-F1
#
_cell.length_a   1.000
_cell.length_b   1.000
_cell.length_c   1.000
_cell.angle_alpha   90.00
_cell.angle_beta   90.00
_cell.angle_gamma   90.00
#
_symmetry.space_group_name_H-M   'P 1'
#
loop_
_entity.id
_entity.type
_entity.pdbx_description
1 polymer ?
#
loop_
_entity_poly.entity_id
_entity_poly.type
_entity_poly.pdbx_seq_one_letter_code
_entity_poly.pdbx_strand_id
1 'polypeptide(L)'
;RGSAMLTFCPSCANMLLVTTNAAGADASPCLKLICQTCPYAYDVTKTLRDDVPVTRKEVDDVLGGDDAWKNVDKTAATCPKCDHGQAYFMQIQIRSADEPMSTFFKCVKCGNQWREG
;
A
#
# COMPACT_ATOMS: atom_id res chain seq x y z
N ARG A 1 6.76 8.54 24.16
CA ARG A 1 5.49 9.05 24.73
C ARG A 1 4.40 8.40 23.90
N GLY A 2 3.65 7.47 24.48
CA GLY A 2 2.83 6.52 23.71
C GLY A 2 1.69 7.20 22.96
N SER A 3 1.56 6.90 21.67
CA SER A 3 0.34 7.15 20.89
C SER A 3 -0.84 6.52 21.60
N ALA A 4 -1.82 7.35 21.97
CA ALA A 4 -3.10 6.84 22.44
C ALA A 4 -3.89 6.38 21.21
N MET A 5 -3.73 5.11 20.85
CA MET A 5 -4.38 4.45 19.72
C MET A 5 -5.87 4.16 20.07
N LEU A 6 -6.69 5.22 20.10
CA LEU A 6 -8.11 5.19 20.49
C LEU A 6 -9.06 5.22 19.28
N THR A 7 -8.81 4.41 18.25
CA THR A 7 -9.65 4.34 17.04
C THR A 7 -10.56 3.12 16.97
N PHE A 8 -10.30 2.09 17.77
CA PHE A 8 -11.01 0.81 17.71
C PHE A 8 -11.71 0.48 19.02
N CYS A 9 -12.85 -0.19 18.89
CA CYS A 9 -13.59 -0.71 20.03
C CYS A 9 -12.87 -1.92 20.65
N PRO A 10 -12.65 -1.97 21.97
CA PRO A 10 -11.94 -3.07 22.63
C PRO A 10 -12.69 -4.41 22.60
N SER A 11 -14.02 -4.40 22.41
CA SER A 11 -14.83 -5.62 22.44
C SER A 11 -15.07 -6.24 21.06
N CYS A 12 -15.15 -5.43 20.00
CA CYS A 12 -15.49 -5.92 18.66
C CYS A 12 -14.49 -5.50 17.57
N ALA A 13 -13.39 -4.82 17.94
CA ALA A 13 -12.35 -4.33 17.03
C ALA A 13 -12.85 -3.47 15.85
N ASN A 14 -14.10 -3.00 15.90
CA ASN A 14 -14.67 -2.12 14.89
C ASN A 14 -14.25 -0.68 15.12
N MET A 15 -14.19 0.10 14.03
CA MET A 15 -13.91 1.52 14.07
C MET A 15 -15.01 2.27 14.85
N LEU A 16 -14.60 3.15 15.76
CA LEU A 16 -15.51 4.03 16.50
C LEU A 16 -15.85 5.27 15.67
N LEU A 17 -17.12 5.68 15.69
CA LEU A 17 -17.59 6.90 15.03
C LEU A 17 -17.70 8.04 16.04
N VAL A 18 -17.40 9.26 15.59
CA VAL A 18 -17.52 10.48 16.40
C VAL A 18 -18.95 11.00 16.30
N THR A 19 -19.57 11.27 17.44
CA THR A 19 -20.86 11.98 17.54
C THR A 19 -20.71 13.17 18.48
N THR A 20 -21.29 14.31 18.10
CA THR A 20 -21.39 15.50 18.95
C THR A 20 -22.76 15.51 19.61
N ASN A 21 -22.80 15.68 20.93
CA ASN A 21 -24.03 16.09 21.58
C ASN A 21 -24.08 17.62 21.50
N ALA A 22 -25.06 18.16 20.76
CA ALA A 22 -25.41 19.57 20.80
C ALA A 22 -26.02 19.89 22.17
N ALA A 23 -25.17 20.12 23.16
CA ALA A 23 -25.60 20.81 24.36
C ALA A 23 -25.90 22.26 23.95
N GLY A 24 -27.02 22.82 24.42
CA GLY A 24 -27.49 24.15 24.05
C GLY A 24 -26.43 25.24 24.17
N ALA A 25 -26.73 26.42 23.61
CA ALA A 25 -25.83 27.53 23.29
C ALA A 25 -24.72 27.92 24.30
N ASP A 26 -24.79 27.49 25.56
CA ASP A 26 -23.88 27.85 26.65
C ASP A 26 -23.10 26.66 27.25
N ALA A 27 -23.09 25.48 26.62
CA ALA A 27 -22.37 24.30 27.12
C ALA A 27 -21.31 23.78 26.12
N SER A 28 -20.14 23.42 26.64
CA SER A 28 -19.01 22.91 25.85
C SER A 28 -19.43 21.66 25.04
N PRO A 29 -19.07 21.56 23.73
CA PRO A 29 -19.44 20.42 22.92
C PRO A 29 -18.74 19.15 23.43
N CYS A 30 -19.52 18.21 23.96
CA CYS A 30 -19.00 16.91 24.39
C CYS A 30 -18.94 15.97 23.18
N LEU A 31 -17.72 15.61 22.78
CA LEU A 31 -17.45 14.63 21.73
C LEU A 31 -17.55 13.22 22.31
N LYS A 32 -18.31 12.35 21.66
CA LYS A 32 -18.47 10.93 22.03
C LYS A 32 -18.01 10.03 20.90
N LEU A 33 -17.31 8.95 21.24
CA LEU A 33 -16.94 7.87 20.33
C LEU A 33 -17.90 6.70 20.54
N ILE A 34 -18.66 6.33 19.52
CA ILE A 34 -19.66 5.26 19.58
C ILE A 34 -19.30 4.13 18.62
N CYS A 35 -19.56 2.89 19.04
CA CYS A 35 -19.52 1.75 18.14
C CYS A 35 -20.90 1.54 17.48
N GLN A 36 -20.93 1.14 16.20
CA GLN A 36 -22.19 0.80 15.50
C GLN A 36 -22.66 -0.63 15.77
N THR A 37 -21.80 -1.49 16.31
CA THR A 37 -22.07 -2.93 16.45
C THR A 37 -22.28 -3.35 17.91
N CYS A 38 -21.82 -2.56 18.87
CA CYS A 38 -21.96 -2.85 20.29
C CYS A 38 -22.30 -1.57 21.06
N PRO A 39 -22.85 -1.66 22.29
CA PRO A 39 -23.25 -0.49 23.08
C PRO A 39 -22.06 0.28 23.70
N TYR A 40 -20.85 0.07 23.18
CA TYR A 40 -19.66 0.78 23.64
C TYR A 40 -19.72 2.26 23.25
N ALA A 41 -19.64 3.12 24.25
CA ALA A 41 -19.54 4.56 24.11
C ALA A 41 -18.41 5.09 24.99
N TYR A 42 -17.60 6.00 24.45
CA TYR A 42 -16.50 6.63 25.16
C TYR A 42 -16.58 8.14 25.03
N ASP A 43 -16.59 8.85 26.16
CA ASP A 43 -16.64 10.31 26.19
C ASP A 43 -15.22 10.90 26.06
N VAL A 44 -15.00 11.70 25.02
CA VAL A 44 -13.69 12.28 24.71
C VAL A 44 -13.45 13.48 25.63
N THR A 45 -12.71 13.26 26.71
CA THR A 45 -12.34 14.33 27.67
C THR A 45 -11.10 15.12 27.25
N LYS A 46 -10.26 14.57 26.39
CA LYS A 46 -8.99 15.17 25.94
C LYS A 46 -8.92 15.19 24.42
N THR A 47 -8.29 16.22 23.86
CA THR A 47 -8.01 16.29 22.42
C THR A 47 -7.15 15.10 22.00
N LEU A 48 -7.70 14.24 21.13
CA LEU A 48 -7.00 13.11 20.54
C LEU A 48 -6.33 13.59 19.24
N ARG A 49 -5.00 13.53 19.17
CA ARG A 49 -4.21 13.76 17.96
C ARG A 49 -3.11 12.72 17.91
N ASP A 50 -2.97 12.08 16.77
CA ASP A 50 -1.86 11.17 16.49
C ASP A 50 -1.16 11.71 15.25
N ASP A 51 -0.01 12.36 15.47
CA ASP A 51 0.79 12.92 14.40
C ASP A 51 1.67 11.81 13.83
N VAL A 52 1.24 11.21 12.71
CA VAL A 52 2.04 10.22 11.99
C VAL A 52 3.00 10.97 11.07
N PRO A 53 4.33 10.89 11.28
CA PRO A 53 5.28 11.46 10.35
C PRO A 53 5.13 10.73 9.00
N VAL A 54 4.82 11.49 7.95
CA VAL A 54 4.73 10.95 6.59
C VAL A 54 6.14 10.76 6.06
N THR A 55 6.72 9.59 6.31
CA THR A 55 7.93 9.16 5.62
C THR A 55 7.56 8.68 4.21
N ARG A 56 8.29 9.12 3.19
CA ARG A 56 8.14 8.58 1.84
C ARG A 56 8.47 7.09 1.91
N LYS A 57 7.50 6.23 1.62
CA LYS A 57 7.77 4.79 1.42
C LYS A 57 8.76 4.67 0.28
N GLU A 58 9.82 3.91 0.48
CA GLU A 58 10.68 3.50 -0.61
C GLU A 58 9.81 2.74 -1.62
N VAL A 59 10.07 2.97 -2.90
CA VAL A 59 9.32 2.27 -3.94
C VAL A 59 9.85 0.84 -3.91
N ASP A 60 9.10 -0.05 -3.25
CA ASP A 60 9.38 -1.47 -3.31
C ASP A 60 9.36 -1.89 -4.78
N ASP A 61 10.45 -2.51 -5.25
CA ASP A 61 10.53 -3.03 -6.60
C ASP A 61 9.44 -4.09 -6.78
N VAL A 62 8.36 -3.72 -7.47
CA VAL A 62 7.16 -4.53 -7.73
C VAL A 62 7.51 -5.88 -8.38
N LEU A 63 8.70 -5.99 -8.95
CA LEU A 63 9.22 -7.17 -9.64
C LEU A 63 10.28 -7.94 -8.84
N GLY A 64 10.45 -7.71 -7.53
CA GLY A 64 11.33 -8.53 -6.68
C GLY A 64 12.83 -8.19 -6.77
N GLY A 65 13.16 -6.95 -7.14
CA GLY A 65 14.53 -6.43 -7.15
C GLY A 65 15.50 -7.21 -8.05
N ASP A 66 16.79 -7.19 -7.72
CA ASP A 66 17.82 -7.89 -8.49
C ASP A 66 17.76 -9.41 -8.39
N ASP A 67 17.19 -9.95 -7.31
CA ASP A 67 17.07 -11.39 -7.08
C ASP A 67 16.06 -12.06 -8.00
N ALA A 68 15.02 -11.33 -8.42
CA ALA A 68 14.00 -11.85 -9.33
C ALA A 68 14.54 -12.26 -10.69
N TRP A 69 15.70 -11.73 -11.12
CA TRP A 69 16.30 -12.03 -12.42
C TRP A 69 17.32 -13.18 -12.38
N LYS A 70 17.70 -13.67 -11.20
CA LYS A 70 18.77 -14.69 -11.06
C LYS A 70 18.38 -16.07 -11.61
N ASN A 71 17.10 -16.41 -11.56
CA ASN A 71 16.58 -17.72 -11.99
C ASN A 71 15.69 -17.63 -13.24
N VAL A 72 15.83 -16.55 -14.00
CA VAL A 72 14.98 -16.28 -15.17
C VAL A 72 15.63 -16.85 -16.42
N ASP A 73 14.81 -17.42 -17.30
CA ASP A 73 15.28 -18.00 -18.55
C ASP A 73 15.83 -16.94 -19.51
N LYS A 74 16.76 -17.36 -20.38
CA LYS A 74 17.39 -16.52 -21.40
C LYS A 74 16.76 -16.79 -22.76
N THR A 75 16.43 -15.73 -23.48
CA THR A 75 15.90 -15.76 -24.84
C THR A 75 16.76 -14.93 -25.78
N ALA A 76 16.76 -15.28 -27.06
CA ALA A 76 17.37 -14.49 -28.12
C ALA A 76 16.51 -13.26 -28.42
N ALA A 77 16.77 -12.16 -27.73
CA ALA A 77 16.12 -10.87 -27.95
C ALA A 77 17.18 -9.76 -28.05
N THR A 78 17.07 -8.93 -29.09
CA THR A 78 18.01 -7.85 -29.37
C THR A 78 17.73 -6.66 -28.46
N CYS A 79 18.73 -6.25 -27.67
CA CYS A 79 18.59 -5.11 -26.78
C CYS A 79 18.54 -3.78 -27.57
N PRO A 80 17.53 -2.92 -27.35
CA PRO A 80 17.40 -1.65 -28.08
C PRO A 80 18.49 -0.61 -27.74
N LYS A 81 19.33 -0.87 -26.73
CA LYS A 81 20.38 0.06 -26.28
C LYS A 81 21.79 -0.34 -26.72
N CYS A 82 22.07 -1.63 -26.84
CA CYS A 82 23.42 -2.13 -27.09
C CYS A 82 23.50 -3.24 -28.15
N ASP A 83 22.38 -3.51 -28.85
CA ASP A 83 22.25 -4.48 -29.94
C ASP A 83 22.72 -5.89 -29.60
N HIS A 84 22.77 -6.23 -28.31
CA HIS A 84 23.14 -7.55 -27.85
C HIS A 84 21.96 -8.51 -28.04
N GLY A 85 22.19 -9.66 -28.66
CA GLY A 85 21.15 -10.63 -29.05
C GLY A 85 20.68 -11.58 -27.94
N GLN A 86 20.99 -11.32 -26.66
CA GLN A 86 20.54 -12.16 -25.54
C GLN A 86 19.96 -11.31 -24.39
N ALA A 87 18.80 -11.72 -23.89
CA ALA A 87 18.11 -11.10 -22.77
C ALA A 87 17.49 -12.16 -21.85
N TYR A 88 17.39 -11.86 -20.56
CA TYR A 88 16.50 -12.59 -19.65
C TYR A 88 15.05 -12.20 -19.96
N PHE A 89 14.12 -13.14 -19.94
CA PHE A 89 12.69 -12.86 -20.17
C PHE A 89 11.83 -13.38 -19.02
N MET A 90 10.91 -12.55 -18.54
CA MET A 90 9.94 -12.92 -17.51
C MET A 90 8.56 -12.50 -17.98
N GLN A 91 7.59 -13.41 -17.86
CA GLN A 91 6.21 -13.12 -18.22
C GLN A 91 5.38 -12.94 -16.95
N ILE A 92 4.64 -11.83 -16.87
CA ILE A 92 3.84 -11.47 -15.70
C ILE A 92 2.44 -11.07 -16.12
N GLN A 93 1.45 -11.62 -15.42
CA GLN A 93 0.05 -11.24 -15.59
C GLN A 93 -0.27 -10.03 -14.71
N ILE A 94 -0.08 -8.84 -15.29
CA ILE A 94 -0.42 -7.55 -14.63
C ILE A 94 -1.84 -7.07 -14.95
N ARG A 95 -2.58 -7.79 -15.79
CA ARG A 95 -3.92 -7.44 -16.28
C ARG A 95 -4.89 -8.60 -16.08
N SER A 96 -6.17 -8.36 -16.38
CA SER A 96 -7.23 -9.37 -16.31
C SER A 96 -6.85 -10.67 -17.03
N ALA A 97 -7.48 -11.77 -16.63
CA ALA A 97 -7.26 -13.09 -17.21
C ALA A 97 -7.52 -13.17 -18.73
N ASP A 98 -8.35 -12.25 -19.25
CA ASP A 98 -8.75 -12.19 -20.65
C ASP A 98 -7.71 -11.53 -21.58
N GLU A 99 -6.65 -10.91 -21.02
CA GLU A 99 -5.57 -10.30 -21.79
C GLU A 99 -4.30 -11.17 -21.78
N PRO A 100 -3.50 -11.18 -22.87
CA PRO A 100 -2.26 -11.95 -22.91
C PRO A 100 -1.25 -11.44 -21.87
N MET A 101 -0.37 -12.34 -21.44
CA MET A 101 0.64 -12.05 -20.43
C MET A 101 1.66 -11.01 -20.93
N SER A 102 2.02 -10.05 -20.09
CA SER A 102 3.02 -9.03 -20.44
C SER A 102 4.43 -9.62 -20.29
N THR A 103 5.26 -9.49 -21.32
CA THR A 103 6.64 -10.01 -21.30
C THR A 103 7.63 -8.88 -21.01
N PHE A 104 8.50 -9.10 -20.02
CA PHE A 104 9.57 -8.18 -19.63
C PHE A 104 10.92 -8.79 -19.99
N PHE A 105 11.80 -7.98 -20.57
CA PHE A 105 13.15 -8.37 -20.92
C PHE A 105 14.18 -7.57 -20.12
N LYS A 106 15.30 -8.21 -19.75
CA LYS A 106 16.48 -7.55 -19.17
C LYS A 106 17.72 -7.97 -19.96
N CYS A 107 18.45 -7.01 -20.52
CA CYS A 107 19.68 -7.32 -21.26
C CYS A 107 20.72 -7.95 -20.34
N VAL A 108 21.33 -9.05 -20.79
CA VAL A 108 22.40 -9.74 -20.05
C VAL A 108 23.65 -8.86 -19.91
N LYS A 109 23.92 -7.98 -20.88
CA LYS A 109 25.13 -7.17 -20.95
C LYS A 109 25.00 -5.81 -20.26
N CYS A 110 23.93 -5.05 -20.54
CA CYS A 110 23.80 -3.66 -20.08
C CYS A 110 22.75 -3.46 -18.99
N GLY A 111 22.02 -4.51 -18.61
CA GLY A 111 20.96 -4.43 -17.59
C GLY A 111 19.74 -3.61 -17.97
N ASN A 112 19.66 -3.10 -19.22
CA ASN A 112 18.49 -2.37 -19.70
C ASN A 112 17.26 -3.26 -19.65
N GLN A 113 16.17 -2.75 -19.08
CA GLN A 113 14.90 -3.44 -19.02
C GLN A 113 13.91 -2.81 -20.00
N TRP A 114 13.19 -3.64 -20.75
CA TRP A 114 12.12 -3.19 -21.64
C TRP A 114 10.96 -4.17 -21.59
N ARG A 115 9.76 -3.70 -21.94
CA ARG A 115 8.58 -4.56 -22.06
C ARG A 115 8.26 -4.79 -23.53
N GLU A 116 7.79 -5.99 -23.84
CA GLU A 116 7.11 -6.31 -25.08
C GLU A 116 5.65 -6.60 -24.75
N GLY A 117 4.76 -5.96 -25.50
CA GLY A 117 3.32 -6.05 -25.34
C GLY A 117 2.65 -5.93 -26.70
#